data_AF-A0A8S9XGV8-F1
#
_entry.id   AF-A0A8S9XGV8-F1
#
_cell.length_a   1.000
_cell.length_b   1.000
_cell.length_c   1.000
_cell.angle_alpha   90.00
_cell.angle_beta   90.00
_cell.angle_gamma   90.00
#
_symmetry.space_group_name_H-M   'P 1'
#
loop_
_entity.id
_entity.type
_entity.pdbx_description
1 polymer ?
#
loop_
_entity_poly.entity_id
_entity_poly.type
_entity_poly.pdbx_seq_one_letter_code
_entity_poly.pdbx_strand_id
1 'polypeptide(L)'
;MIAFGCLFFLILQGALGFDVSTMEQLEQAKKTGQKLVTVRNLQVPAGKTLDFQGLPNGTTIEFAGRVTFGYKEWNGPLMIIKGGNFIVKGLPGHVIDGEGQRWWDGLGGITGGKPNLSSASS
;
A
#
# COMPACT_ATOMS: atom_id res chain seq x y z
N MET A 1 10.84 25.91 18.63
CA MET A 1 10.49 24.67 19.35
C MET A 1 10.81 23.51 18.44
N ILE A 2 12.06 23.05 18.50
CA ILE A 2 12.56 21.90 17.76
C ILE A 2 12.64 20.77 18.79
N ALA A 3 11.64 19.89 18.80
CA ALA A 3 11.71 18.60 19.49
C ALA A 3 11.88 17.56 18.38
N PHE A 4 13.10 17.10 18.11
CA PHE A 4 13.68 15.91 18.77
C PHE A 4 12.72 14.71 18.83
N GLY A 5 11.95 14.46 17.77
CA GLY A 5 11.44 13.13 17.43
C GLY A 5 12.54 12.17 16.95
N CYS A 6 13.71 12.20 17.60
CA CYS A 6 14.89 11.40 17.27
C CYS A 6 14.83 9.96 17.79
N LEU A 7 13.64 9.37 18.02
CA LEU A 7 13.58 8.04 18.67
C LEU A 7 12.50 7.05 18.18
N PHE A 8 11.90 7.16 16.99
CA PHE A 8 10.94 6.10 16.60
C PHE A 8 10.92 5.60 15.17
N PHE A 9 11.92 5.88 14.33
CA PHE A 9 12.17 5.01 13.19
C PHE A 9 13.67 4.97 12.94
N LEU A 10 14.36 4.06 13.65
CA LEU A 10 15.55 3.41 13.10
C LEU A 10 15.10 2.63 11.85
N ILE A 11 14.79 3.35 10.77
CA ILE A 11 14.93 2.77 9.44
C ILE A 11 16.43 2.76 9.21
N LEU A 12 16.99 1.57 9.33
CA LEU A 12 18.30 1.24 8.80
C LEU A 12 18.23 1.57 7.30
N GLN A 13 18.53 2.81 6.92
CA GLN A 13 18.77 3.20 5.54
C GLN A 13 20.12 2.62 5.11
N GLY A 14 20.19 1.28 5.10
CA GLY A 14 21.10 0.55 4.24
C GLY A 14 20.69 0.84 2.80
N ALA A 15 21.68 0.95 1.92
CA ALA A 15 21.56 1.47 0.56
C ALA A 15 20.69 0.64 -0.42
N LEU A 16 19.60 -0.01 0.01
CA LEU A 16 18.85 -0.95 -0.83
C LEU A 16 17.33 -0.78 -0.89
N GLY A 17 16.65 -0.10 0.05
CA GLY A 17 15.18 0.09 -0.06
C GLY A 17 14.49 0.85 1.08
N PHE A 18 13.22 1.21 0.87
CA PHE A 18 12.40 2.03 1.76
C PHE A 18 11.26 1.20 2.35
N ASP A 19 11.20 1.08 3.68
CA ASP A 19 10.13 0.37 4.36
C ASP A 19 8.88 1.25 4.56
N VAL A 20 7.72 0.72 4.19
CA VAL A 20 6.41 1.35 4.31
C VAL A 20 5.53 0.50 5.22
N SER A 21 5.33 0.98 6.45
CA SER A 21 4.40 0.43 7.44
C SER A 21 3.22 1.36 7.73
N THR A 22 3.29 2.63 7.33
CA THR A 22 2.20 3.61 7.42
C THR A 22 1.95 4.33 6.09
N MET A 23 0.79 4.97 5.94
CA MET A 23 0.46 5.74 4.74
C MET A 23 1.36 6.96 4.56
N GLU A 24 1.79 7.58 5.66
CA GLU A 24 2.71 8.71 5.64
C GLU A 24 4.07 8.30 5.09
N GLN A 25 4.54 7.09 5.45
CA GLN A 25 5.79 6.54 4.93
C GLN A 25 5.72 6.29 3.42
N LEU A 26 4.57 5.90 2.88
CA LEU A 26 4.39 5.79 1.44
C LEU A 26 4.57 7.14 0.73
N GLU A 27 4.03 8.21 1.30
CA GLU A 27 4.21 9.58 0.77
C GLU A 27 5.65 10.06 0.87
N GLN A 28 6.40 9.63 1.90
CA GLN A 28 7.83 9.89 1.98
C GLN A 28 8.61 9.07 0.94
N ALA A 29 8.25 7.80 0.70
CA ALA A 29 8.89 6.93 -0.28
C ALA A 29 8.88 7.58 -1.68
N LYS A 30 7.76 8.19 -2.07
CA LYS A 30 7.60 8.96 -3.32
C LYS A 30 8.61 10.10 -3.47
N LYS A 31 9.04 10.71 -2.35
CA LYS A 31 9.99 11.83 -2.32
C LYS A 31 11.45 11.39 -2.24
N THR A 32 11.70 10.16 -1.79
CA THR A 32 13.07 9.65 -1.56
C THR A 32 13.81 9.25 -2.85
N GLY A 33 13.08 8.95 -3.93
CA GLY A 33 13.68 8.46 -5.17
C GLY A 33 14.18 7.01 -5.12
N GLN A 34 13.90 6.27 -4.05
CA GLN A 34 14.30 4.87 -3.92
C GLN A 34 13.53 3.97 -4.88
N LYS A 35 14.23 2.95 -5.41
CA LYS A 35 13.68 1.99 -6.38
C LYS A 35 13.28 0.64 -5.77
N LEU A 36 13.40 0.48 -4.47
CA LEU A 36 12.85 -0.65 -3.73
C LEU A 36 11.99 -0.09 -2.62
N VAL A 37 10.73 -0.52 -2.59
CA VAL A 37 9.75 -0.13 -1.57
C VAL A 37 9.17 -1.41 -0.98
N THR A 38 9.38 -1.63 0.31
CA THR A 38 8.87 -2.81 1.02
C THR A 38 7.70 -2.42 1.88
N VAL A 39 6.50 -2.82 1.49
CA VAL A 39 5.28 -2.63 2.27
C VAL A 39 5.13 -3.76 3.27
N ARG A 40 5.13 -3.43 4.56
CA ARG A 40 5.16 -4.43 5.62
C ARG A 40 4.11 -4.16 6.69
N ASN A 41 3.24 -5.15 6.93
CA ASN A 41 2.21 -5.12 7.98
C ASN A 41 1.32 -3.86 7.98
N LEU A 42 1.06 -3.30 6.78
CA LEU A 42 0.35 -2.04 6.62
C LEU A 42 -1.16 -2.23 6.81
N GLN A 43 -1.76 -1.41 7.68
CA GLN A 43 -3.21 -1.28 7.78
C GLN A 43 -3.66 -0.01 7.06
N VAL A 44 -4.32 -0.17 5.92
CA VAL A 44 -4.85 0.93 5.13
C VAL A 44 -6.13 1.45 5.80
N PRO A 45 -6.25 2.74 6.13
CA PRO A 45 -7.44 3.28 6.76
C PRO A 45 -8.71 3.09 5.92
N ALA A 46 -9.86 3.03 6.58
CA ALA A 46 -11.15 2.84 5.93
C ALA A 46 -11.46 3.97 4.92
N GLY A 47 -11.84 3.61 3.69
CA GLY A 47 -12.14 4.58 2.63
C GLY A 47 -10.91 5.32 2.09
N LYS A 48 -9.72 4.77 2.28
CA LYS A 48 -8.48 5.26 1.67
C LYS A 48 -7.93 4.24 0.68
N THR A 49 -7.23 4.75 -0.33
CA THR A 49 -6.56 3.96 -1.35
C THR A 49 -5.09 3.83 -1.01
N LEU A 50 -4.56 2.62 -1.11
CA LEU A 50 -3.12 2.37 -1.13
C LEU A 50 -2.57 2.72 -2.52
N ASP A 51 -2.01 3.91 -2.64
CA ASP A 51 -1.65 4.52 -3.92
C ASP A 51 -0.13 4.61 -4.12
N PHE A 52 0.38 3.79 -5.04
CA PHE A 52 1.80 3.74 -5.43
C PHE A 52 2.14 4.67 -6.61
N GLN A 53 1.18 5.46 -7.09
CA GLN A 53 1.46 6.47 -8.11
C GLN A 53 2.49 7.49 -7.60
N GLY A 54 3.34 7.97 -8.50
CA GLY A 54 4.40 8.92 -8.16
C GLY A 54 5.67 8.28 -7.61
N LEU A 55 5.71 6.95 -7.44
CA LEU A 55 6.99 6.26 -7.26
C LEU A 55 7.84 6.33 -8.53
N PRO A 56 9.18 6.34 -8.41
CA PRO A 56 10.08 6.37 -9.56
C PRO A 56 9.85 5.20 -10.53
N ASN A 57 10.01 5.42 -11.83
CA ASN A 57 9.97 4.33 -12.80
C ASN A 57 11.04 3.27 -12.51
N GLY A 58 10.70 1.99 -12.73
CA GLY A 58 11.57 0.86 -12.39
C GLY A 58 11.53 0.46 -10.91
N THR A 59 10.59 0.98 -10.12
CA THR A 59 10.50 0.64 -8.69
C THR A 59 10.03 -0.82 -8.51
N THR A 60 10.73 -1.54 -7.65
CA THR A 60 10.30 -2.83 -7.11
C THR A 60 9.49 -2.58 -5.84
N ILE A 61 8.24 -3.06 -5.83
CA ILE A 61 7.35 -3.01 -4.68
C ILE A 61 7.27 -4.42 -4.09
N GLU A 62 7.70 -4.59 -2.84
CA GLU A 62 7.67 -5.86 -2.13
C GLU A 62 6.61 -5.83 -1.04
N PHE A 63 5.69 -6.80 -1.04
CA PHE A 63 4.75 -7.00 0.06
C PHE A 63 5.29 -8.00 1.05
N ALA A 64 5.28 -7.66 2.34
CA ALA A 64 5.72 -8.50 3.44
C ALA A 64 4.69 -8.52 4.58
N GLY A 65 4.52 -9.69 5.20
CA GLY A 65 3.54 -9.86 6.26
C GLY A 65 2.11 -9.63 5.76
N ARG A 66 1.27 -8.98 6.56
CA ARG A 66 -0.17 -8.86 6.26
C ARG A 66 -0.59 -7.41 6.01
N VAL A 67 -1.07 -7.12 4.81
CA VAL A 67 -1.71 -5.83 4.47
C VAL A 67 -3.21 -5.97 4.61
N THR A 68 -3.86 -5.07 5.35
CA THR A 68 -5.33 -5.05 5.51
C THR A 68 -5.92 -3.70 5.16
N PHE A 69 -7.24 -3.66 4.96
CA PHE A 69 -7.98 -2.44 4.63
C PHE A 69 -9.08 -2.21 5.66
N GLY A 70 -9.31 -0.97 6.05
CA GLY A 70 -10.44 -0.63 6.92
C GLY A 70 -11.77 -0.75 6.20
N TYR A 71 -12.82 -1.14 6.93
CA TYR A 71 -14.16 -1.28 6.38
C TYR A 71 -14.86 0.07 6.16
N LYS A 72 -15.35 0.28 4.95
CA LYS A 72 -16.26 1.38 4.58
C LYS A 72 -16.99 0.97 3.30
N GLU A 73 -18.27 1.26 3.20
CA GLU A 73 -18.97 1.19 1.92
C GLU A 73 -18.53 2.36 1.02
N TRP A 74 -17.87 2.05 -0.07
CA TRP A 74 -17.37 3.03 -1.03
C TRP A 74 -16.99 2.36 -2.36
N ASN A 75 -16.85 3.16 -3.40
CA ASN A 75 -16.58 2.66 -4.75
C ASN A 75 -15.10 2.29 -5.00
N GLY A 76 -14.22 2.55 -4.02
CA GLY A 76 -12.79 2.23 -4.13
C GLY A 76 -12.03 3.10 -5.15
N PRO A 77 -10.89 2.61 -5.67
CA PRO A 77 -10.28 1.28 -5.45
C PRO A 77 -9.53 1.17 -4.11
N LEU A 78 -9.31 -0.07 -3.63
CA LEU A 78 -8.48 -0.35 -2.44
C LEU A 78 -7.00 -0.06 -2.71
N MET A 79 -6.49 -0.42 -3.88
CA MET A 79 -5.09 -0.27 -4.26
C MET A 79 -4.94 0.24 -5.71
N ILE A 80 -3.99 1.16 -5.92
CA ILE A 80 -3.58 1.63 -7.24
C ILE A 80 -2.08 1.36 -7.40
N ILE A 81 -1.73 0.56 -8.41
CA ILE A 81 -0.35 0.37 -8.86
C ILE A 81 -0.28 0.89 -10.29
N LYS A 82 0.29 2.08 -10.47
CA LYS A 82 0.46 2.71 -11.78
C LYS A 82 1.76 3.48 -11.86
N GLY A 83 2.58 3.15 -12.85
CA GLY A 83 3.90 3.73 -13.11
C GLY A 83 4.65 2.93 -14.17
N GLY A 84 5.80 3.43 -14.62
CA GLY A 84 6.59 2.76 -15.66
C GLY A 84 7.49 1.67 -15.09
N ASN A 85 7.45 0.47 -15.66
CA ASN A 85 8.34 -0.65 -15.35
C ASN A 85 8.37 -1.06 -13.87
N PHE A 86 7.22 -1.02 -13.20
CA PHE A 86 7.16 -1.51 -11.81
C PHE A 86 7.29 -3.02 -11.77
N ILE A 87 7.99 -3.51 -10.74
CA ILE A 87 8.05 -4.94 -10.43
C ILE A 87 7.35 -5.14 -9.09
N VAL A 88 6.26 -5.89 -9.07
CA VAL A 88 5.52 -6.17 -7.83
C VAL A 88 5.82 -7.59 -7.40
N LYS A 89 6.29 -7.76 -6.16
CA LYS A 89 6.63 -9.06 -5.58
C LYS A 89 5.99 -9.19 -4.21
N GLY A 90 5.72 -10.42 -3.82
CA GLY A 90 5.39 -10.76 -2.45
C GLY A 90 6.48 -11.62 -1.84
N LEU A 91 6.98 -11.25 -0.67
CA LEU A 91 7.96 -12.03 0.09
C LEU A 91 7.27 -13.26 0.72
N PRO A 92 8.02 -14.32 1.08
CA PRO A 92 7.43 -15.52 1.67
C PRO A 92 6.51 -15.20 2.87
N GLY A 93 5.29 -15.74 2.85
CA GLY A 93 4.28 -15.51 3.90
C GLY A 93 3.54 -14.17 3.82
N HIS A 94 3.69 -13.40 2.74
CA HIS A 94 2.90 -12.20 2.53
C HIS A 94 1.42 -12.53 2.27
N VAL A 95 0.53 -11.65 2.74
CA VAL A 95 -0.92 -11.69 2.50
C VAL A 95 -1.42 -10.27 2.27
N ILE A 96 -2.15 -10.08 1.18
CA ILE A 96 -2.95 -8.87 0.96
C ILE A 96 -4.40 -9.25 1.24
N ASP A 97 -4.90 -8.88 2.41
CA ASP A 97 -6.23 -9.25 2.89
C ASP A 97 -7.19 -8.05 2.80
N GLY A 98 -8.02 -8.06 1.77
CA GLY A 98 -9.11 -7.09 1.60
C GLY A 98 -10.21 -7.21 2.66
N GLU A 99 -10.26 -8.33 3.38
CA GLU A 99 -11.33 -8.70 4.32
C GLU A 99 -12.72 -8.52 3.68
N GLY A 100 -12.84 -9.02 2.45
CA GLY A 100 -14.00 -8.87 1.56
C GLY A 100 -15.30 -9.43 2.11
N GLN A 101 -15.24 -10.38 3.05
CA GLN A 101 -16.39 -10.93 3.77
C GLN A 101 -17.27 -9.86 4.44
N ARG A 102 -16.71 -8.68 4.73
CA ARG A 102 -17.47 -7.57 5.31
C ARG A 102 -18.39 -6.86 4.30
N TRP A 103 -18.14 -7.03 3.00
CA TRP A 103 -18.93 -6.45 1.91
C TRP A 103 -19.77 -7.48 1.15
N TRP A 104 -19.49 -8.78 1.26
CA TRP A 104 -20.22 -9.80 0.50
C TRP A 104 -21.68 -9.92 0.98
N ASP A 105 -22.59 -9.48 0.12
CA ASP A 105 -24.06 -9.54 0.29
C ASP A 105 -24.69 -10.62 -0.60
N GLY A 106 -23.89 -11.41 -1.33
CA GLY A 106 -24.35 -12.37 -2.32
C GLY A 106 -24.74 -11.77 -3.68
N LEU A 107 -24.63 -10.45 -3.87
CA LEU A 107 -25.06 -9.74 -5.08
C LEU A 107 -23.90 -9.25 -5.96
N GLY A 108 -22.65 -9.46 -5.54
CA GLY A 108 -21.46 -9.05 -6.30
C GLY A 108 -21.40 -7.53 -6.52
N GLY A 109 -20.81 -7.09 -7.64
CA GLY A 109 -20.62 -5.66 -7.96
C GLY A 109 -21.89 -4.89 -8.36
N ILE A 110 -23.08 -5.50 -8.28
CA ILE A 110 -24.32 -4.95 -8.84
C ILE A 110 -24.92 -3.84 -7.94
N THR A 111 -24.70 -3.90 -6.62
CA THR A 111 -25.35 -2.99 -5.66
C THR A 111 -24.54 -1.75 -5.27
N GLY A 112 -23.37 -1.52 -5.88
CA GLY A 112 -22.47 -0.43 -5.45
C GLY A 112 -21.94 -0.64 -4.02
N GLY A 113 -21.15 0.29 -3.50
CA GLY A 113 -20.66 0.25 -2.11
C GLY A 113 -19.57 -0.80 -1.80
N LYS A 114 -19.18 -1.62 -2.78
CA LYS A 114 -18.08 -2.59 -2.66
C LYS A 114 -16.86 -2.10 -3.44
N PRO A 115 -15.71 -1.87 -2.78
CA PRO A 115 -14.53 -1.39 -3.47
C PRO A 115 -13.89 -2.51 -4.29
N ASN A 116 -13.41 -2.17 -5.49
CA ASN A 116 -12.56 -3.06 -6.28
C ASN A 116 -11.18 -3.23 -5.63
N LEU A 117 -10.64 -4.46 -5.68
CA LEU A 117 -9.35 -4.80 -5.07
C LEU A 117 -8.19 -3.99 -5.68
N SER A 118 -8.10 -3.96 -7.01
CA SER A 118 -7.04 -3.24 -7.71
C SER A 118 -7.55 -2.67 -9.04
N SER A 119 -7.11 -1.47 -9.39
CA SER A 119 -7.20 -0.95 -10.76
C SER A 119 -5.81 -0.96 -11.40
N ALA A 120 -5.61 -1.78 -12.42
CA ALA A 120 -4.42 -1.78 -13.27
C ALA A 120 -4.82 -1.27 -14.67
N SER A 121 -4.15 -0.22 -15.15
CA SER A 121 -4.20 0.17 -16.56
C SER A 121 -2.81 -0.02 -17.15
N SER A 122 -2.72 -0.84 -18.19
CA SER A 122 -1.51 -1.01 -19.02
C SER A 122 -1.04 0.32 -19.61
#